data_AF-A0A1Y1M8U4-F1
#
_entry.id   AF-A0A1Y1M8U4-F1
#
_cell.length_a   1.000
_cell.length_b   1.000
_cell.length_c   1.000
_cell.angle_alpha   90.00
_cell.angle_beta   90.00
_cell.angle_gamma   90.00
#
_symmetry.space_group_name_H-M   'P 1'
#
loop_
_entity.id
_entity.type
_entity.pdbx_description
1 polymer ?
#
loop_
_entity_poly.entity_id
_entity_poly.type
_entity_poly.pdbx_seq_one_letter_code
_entity_poly.pdbx_strand_id
1 'polypeptide(L)'
;MSQATVNGQTREELEINTLSLFDVLHNSLILRTIAPYLPVYSLLQLSATNKEFRSLIRNTPGVFRHLDLTQVKKAQFDINPIDNGGEVWRNVQLDENLSEDDFYSGPLRGVFNAIQRQDIWKHVQTLILDGLSVTSDLCHELINDTSYSVRILSIRDVKNLNQAKLRGALQYACRPTRPENSPRLKALYVFGSKEAHPETEPEPALQDRESRASISSGWNHKSHQALTSSLERQGDSWWCK
;
A
#
# COMPACT_ATOMS: atom_id res chain seq x y z
N MET A 1 -18.13 50.50 56.52
CA MET A 1 -17.11 49.55 56.04
C MET A 1 -17.81 48.25 55.72
N SER A 2 -18.15 48.04 54.44
CA SER A 2 -18.96 46.90 54.00
C SER A 2 -18.03 45.84 53.42
N GLN A 3 -17.99 44.66 54.04
CA GLN A 3 -17.22 43.54 53.52
C GLN A 3 -17.97 42.91 52.35
N ALA A 4 -17.33 42.88 51.18
CA ALA A 4 -17.77 42.14 50.03
C ALA A 4 -17.17 40.73 50.10
N THR A 5 -17.99 39.74 50.42
CA THR A 5 -17.65 38.32 50.26
C THR A 5 -17.70 37.97 48.78
N VAL A 6 -16.53 37.97 48.14
CA VAL A 6 -16.37 37.41 46.79
C VAL A 6 -16.44 35.89 46.94
N ASN A 7 -17.63 35.33 46.69
CA ASN A 7 -17.82 33.90 46.56
C ASN A 7 -17.21 33.46 45.23
N GLY A 8 -15.91 33.16 45.26
CA GLY A 8 -15.21 32.57 44.12
C GLY A 8 -15.75 31.17 43.88
N GLN A 9 -16.71 31.03 42.98
CA GLN A 9 -17.00 29.75 42.36
C GLN A 9 -15.74 29.34 41.59
N THR A 10 -14.91 28.52 42.24
CA THR A 10 -13.87 27.73 41.59
C THR A 10 -14.53 27.00 40.43
N ARG A 11 -14.18 27.47 39.23
CA ARG A 11 -14.36 26.78 37.95
C ARG A 11 -14.17 25.29 38.18
N GLU A 12 -15.24 24.51 38.04
CA GLU A 12 -15.19 23.05 38.08
C GLU A 12 -13.99 22.62 37.23
N GLU A 13 -12.97 22.07 37.89
CA GLU A 13 -11.88 21.40 37.21
C GLU A 13 -12.56 20.33 36.37
N LEU A 14 -12.51 20.52 35.04
CA LEU A 14 -12.87 19.47 34.11
C LEU A 14 -12.03 18.27 34.50
N GLU A 15 -12.63 17.31 35.19
CA GLU A 15 -12.03 16.02 35.44
C GLU A 15 -11.53 15.55 34.08
N ILE A 16 -10.20 15.52 33.92
CA ILE A 16 -9.56 15.04 32.71
C ILE A 16 -9.79 13.53 32.76
N ASN A 17 -10.99 13.14 32.34
CA ASN A 17 -11.36 11.77 32.12
C ASN A 17 -10.33 11.26 31.12
N THR A 18 -9.44 10.38 31.58
CA THR A 18 -8.25 9.98 30.83
C THR A 18 -8.72 9.32 29.53
N LEU A 19 -8.75 10.10 28.45
CA LEU A 19 -9.21 9.67 27.14
C LEU A 19 -8.41 8.44 26.74
N SER A 20 -9.08 7.30 26.66
CA SER A 20 -8.41 6.08 26.23
C SER A 20 -8.16 6.17 24.72
N LEU A 21 -7.13 5.48 24.23
CA LEU A 21 -6.88 5.37 22.80
C LEU A 21 -8.09 4.77 22.05
N PHE A 22 -8.87 3.93 22.74
CA PHE A 22 -10.10 3.39 22.19
C PHE A 22 -11.13 4.50 21.94
N ASP A 23 -11.36 5.40 22.90
CA ASP A 23 -12.35 6.49 22.75
C ASP A 23 -12.02 7.41 21.58
N VAL A 24 -10.72 7.66 21.35
CA VAL A 24 -10.25 8.48 20.22
C VAL A 24 -10.48 7.75 18.89
N LEU A 25 -10.12 6.47 18.79
CA LEU A 25 -10.28 5.70 17.55
C LEU A 25 -11.73 5.28 17.28
N HIS A 26 -12.57 5.22 18.31
CA HIS A 26 -14.00 4.96 18.16
C HIS A 26 -14.69 6.03 17.31
N ASN A 27 -14.13 7.24 17.28
CA ASN A 27 -14.56 8.26 16.35
C ASN A 27 -14.20 7.87 14.91
N SER A 28 -15.21 7.46 14.16
CA SER A 28 -15.07 7.03 12.75
C SER A 28 -14.43 8.07 11.83
N LEU A 29 -14.56 9.38 12.14
CA LEU A 29 -13.93 10.45 11.35
C LEU A 29 -12.42 10.45 11.58
N ILE A 30 -11.99 10.37 12.84
CA ILE A 30 -10.58 10.31 13.22
C ILE A 30 -9.95 9.03 12.66
N LEU A 31 -10.62 7.89 12.81
CA LEU A 31 -10.11 6.63 12.29
C LEU A 31 -9.97 6.67 10.76
N ARG A 32 -10.94 7.26 10.05
CA ARG A 32 -10.90 7.40 8.59
C ARG A 32 -9.79 8.34 8.11
N THR A 33 -9.46 9.38 8.86
CA THR A 33 -8.38 10.31 8.47
C THR A 33 -7.00 9.72 8.76
N ILE A 34 -6.86 8.93 9.82
CA ILE A 34 -5.56 8.31 10.19
C ILE A 34 -5.30 7.04 9.37
N ALA A 35 -6.32 6.25 9.04
CA ALA A 35 -6.16 4.96 8.38
C ALA A 35 -5.29 4.97 7.10
N PRO A 36 -5.39 5.96 6.18
CA PRO A 36 -4.54 6.01 4.98
C PRO A 36 -3.04 6.21 5.26
N TYR A 37 -2.70 6.77 6.43
CA TYR A 37 -1.31 7.01 6.84
C TYR A 37 -0.71 5.84 7.63
N LEU A 38 -1.52 4.85 7.99
CA LEU A 38 -1.08 3.66 8.71
C LEU A 38 -0.83 2.51 7.72
N PRO A 39 0.31 1.81 7.81
CA PRO A 39 0.50 0.56 7.09
C PRO A 39 -0.59 -0.45 7.46
N VAL A 40 -1.03 -1.23 6.46
CA VAL A 40 -2.07 -2.25 6.64
C VAL A 40 -1.67 -3.25 7.75
N TYR A 41 -0.39 -3.58 7.83
CA TYR A 41 0.16 -4.43 8.90
C TYR A 41 -0.12 -3.88 10.30
N SER A 42 0.08 -2.59 10.51
CA SER A 42 -0.18 -1.93 11.81
C SER A 42 -1.66 -1.96 12.18
N LEU A 43 -2.56 -1.77 11.20
CA LEU A 43 -4.01 -1.91 11.41
C LEU A 43 -4.40 -3.34 11.79
N LEU A 44 -3.81 -4.33 11.13
CA LEU A 44 -4.03 -5.74 11.45
C LEU A 44 -3.50 -6.10 12.83
N GLN A 45 -2.31 -5.62 13.22
CA GLN A 45 -1.78 -5.80 14.57
C GLN A 45 -2.67 -5.13 15.62
N LEU A 46 -3.16 -3.92 15.37
CA LEU A 46 -4.10 -3.23 16.26
C LEU A 46 -5.41 -4.03 16.42
N SER A 47 -5.88 -4.67 15.35
CA SER A 47 -7.04 -5.57 15.42
C SER A 47 -6.76 -6.88 16.18
N ALA A 48 -5.48 -7.22 16.37
CA ALA A 48 -5.06 -8.41 17.09
C ALA A 48 -4.94 -8.17 18.60
N THR A 49 -4.77 -6.93 19.06
CA THR A 49 -4.57 -6.61 20.49
C THR A 49 -5.84 -6.82 21.33
N ASN A 50 -7.00 -6.37 20.86
CA ASN A 50 -8.28 -6.48 21.59
C ASN A 50 -9.43 -6.81 20.62
N LYS A 51 -10.45 -7.54 21.13
CA LYS A 51 -11.72 -7.79 20.44
C LYS A 51 -12.47 -6.50 20.09
N GLU A 52 -12.38 -5.48 20.94
CA GLU A 52 -13.05 -4.19 20.66
C GLU A 52 -12.38 -3.45 19.51
N PHE A 53 -11.04 -3.33 19.52
CA PHE A 53 -10.29 -2.80 18.37
C PHE A 53 -10.53 -3.62 17.11
N ARG A 54 -10.63 -4.95 17.23
CA ARG A 54 -10.97 -5.82 16.11
C ARG A 54 -12.31 -5.48 15.49
N SER A 55 -13.35 -5.33 16.32
CA SER A 55 -14.69 -4.96 15.88
C SER A 55 -14.69 -3.56 15.24
N LEU A 56 -14.05 -2.60 15.89
CA LEU A 56 -13.94 -1.22 15.41
C LEU A 56 -13.27 -1.13 14.04
N ILE A 57 -12.11 -1.76 13.86
CA ILE A 57 -11.33 -1.72 12.62
C ILE A 57 -12.03 -2.45 11.48
N ARG A 58 -12.69 -3.58 11.76
CA ARG A 58 -13.35 -4.41 10.74
C ARG A 58 -14.70 -3.86 10.31
N ASN A 59 -15.47 -3.31 11.25
CA ASN A 59 -16.83 -2.84 10.96
C ASN A 59 -16.85 -1.38 10.46
N THR A 60 -15.83 -0.59 10.76
CA THR A 60 -15.80 0.82 10.33
C THR A 60 -15.52 0.93 8.83
N PRO A 61 -16.42 1.53 8.03
CA PRO A 61 -16.24 1.62 6.60
C PRO A 61 -15.15 2.64 6.23
N GLY A 62 -14.14 2.18 5.51
CA GLY A 62 -13.09 3.02 4.93
C GLY A 62 -11.73 2.89 5.62
N VAL A 63 -11.60 2.06 6.65
CA VAL A 63 -10.31 1.72 7.26
C VAL A 63 -9.39 1.05 6.24
N PHE A 64 -9.91 0.03 5.54
CA PHE A 64 -9.18 -0.68 4.50
C PHE A 64 -9.43 -0.10 3.09
N ARG A 65 -9.75 1.19 2.97
CA ARG A 65 -10.03 1.82 1.67
C ARG A 65 -8.83 1.76 0.72
N HIS A 66 -7.64 1.95 1.29
CA HIS A 66 -6.37 1.96 0.58
C HIS A 66 -5.58 0.73 0.98
N LEU A 67 -5.28 -0.13 0.02
CA LEU A 67 -4.50 -1.35 0.23
C LEU A 67 -3.25 -1.28 -0.66
N ASP A 68 -2.11 -1.14 0.00
CA ASP A 68 -0.81 -1.22 -0.64
C ASP A 68 -0.15 -2.56 -0.29
N LEU A 69 0.14 -3.35 -1.32
CA LEU A 69 0.79 -4.66 -1.18
C LEU A 69 2.27 -4.62 -1.58
N THR A 70 2.81 -3.47 -2.00
CA THR A 70 4.19 -3.32 -2.45
C THR A 70 5.21 -3.69 -1.37
N GLN A 71 4.88 -3.40 -0.11
CA GLN A 71 5.71 -3.65 1.08
C GLN A 71 5.52 -5.04 1.69
N VAL A 72 4.60 -5.84 1.14
CA VAL A 72 4.30 -7.16 1.71
C VAL A 72 5.34 -8.16 1.25
N LYS A 73 6.24 -8.58 2.15
CA LYS A 73 7.29 -9.57 1.86
C LYS A 73 6.79 -10.86 1.20
N LYS A 74 5.59 -11.31 1.55
CA LYS A 74 4.96 -12.50 0.94
C LYS A 74 4.45 -12.27 -0.48
N ALA A 75 4.23 -11.02 -0.87
CA ALA A 75 3.80 -10.61 -2.20
C ALA A 75 5.01 -10.30 -3.12
N GLN A 76 6.16 -9.97 -2.54
CA GLN A 76 7.40 -9.76 -3.27
C GLN A 76 7.94 -11.09 -3.78
N PHE A 77 7.96 -11.23 -5.09
CA PHE A 77 8.55 -12.39 -5.78
C PHE A 77 9.88 -11.94 -6.38
N ASP A 78 10.96 -12.10 -5.61
CA ASP A 78 12.32 -11.84 -6.06
C ASP A 78 13.02 -13.16 -6.32
N ILE A 79 13.05 -13.56 -7.59
CA ILE A 79 13.98 -14.59 -8.04
C ILE A 79 15.31 -13.88 -8.26
N ASN A 80 16.20 -13.93 -7.27
CA ASN A 80 17.60 -13.56 -7.51
C ASN A 80 18.21 -14.55 -8.52
N PRO A 81 18.95 -14.08 -9.55
CA PRO A 81 19.58 -14.94 -10.54
C PRO A 81 20.73 -15.80 -9.99
N ILE A 82 21.10 -15.62 -8.73
CA ILE A 82 22.19 -16.33 -8.03
C ILE A 82 21.64 -17.05 -6.80
N ASP A 83 20.51 -17.75 -6.93
CA ASP A 83 20.14 -18.73 -5.90
C ASP A 83 20.46 -20.14 -6.37
N ASN A 84 21.20 -20.82 -5.51
CA ASN A 84 21.86 -22.08 -5.78
C ASN A 84 20.80 -23.18 -5.87
N GLY A 85 20.57 -23.68 -7.07
CA GLY A 85 20.05 -25.04 -7.28
C GLY A 85 18.77 -25.42 -6.52
N GLY A 86 17.62 -24.99 -7.03
CA GLY A 86 16.43 -25.85 -7.05
C GLY A 86 15.61 -26.01 -5.76
N GLU A 87 15.80 -25.20 -4.71
CA GLU A 87 14.94 -25.30 -3.51
C GLU A 87 13.55 -24.68 -3.71
N VAL A 88 13.43 -23.56 -4.43
CA VAL A 88 12.11 -23.03 -4.86
C VAL A 88 11.43 -23.98 -5.86
N TRP A 89 12.23 -24.74 -6.62
CA TRP A 89 11.77 -25.68 -7.65
C TRP A 89 11.24 -27.01 -7.07
N ARG A 90 11.59 -27.36 -5.82
CA ARG A 90 11.14 -28.62 -5.18
C ARG A 90 9.89 -28.48 -4.31
N ASN A 91 9.65 -27.30 -3.73
CA ASN A 91 8.46 -27.08 -2.89
C ASN A 91 7.19 -26.84 -3.73
N VAL A 92 7.36 -26.43 -4.99
CA VAL A 92 6.35 -26.55 -6.03
C VAL A 92 6.56 -27.93 -6.66
N GLN A 93 6.03 -28.97 -6.03
CA GLN A 93 5.76 -30.20 -6.76
C GLN A 93 4.91 -29.79 -7.96
N LEU A 94 5.53 -29.78 -9.14
CA LEU A 94 4.92 -29.45 -10.41
C LEU A 94 3.75 -30.41 -10.61
N ASP A 95 2.57 -29.99 -10.20
CA ASP A 95 1.34 -30.50 -10.81
C ASP A 95 1.45 -30.09 -12.28
N GLU A 96 1.53 -31.06 -13.19
CA GLU A 96 1.73 -30.87 -14.64
C GLU A 96 0.64 -29.97 -15.30
N ASN A 97 -0.35 -29.54 -14.53
CA ASN A 97 -1.46 -28.70 -14.95
C ASN A 97 -1.35 -27.22 -14.52
N LEU A 98 -0.29 -26.80 -13.81
CA LEU A 98 -0.13 -25.40 -13.38
C LEU A 98 0.29 -24.50 -14.54
N SER A 99 -0.51 -23.47 -14.82
CA SER A 99 -0.15 -22.44 -15.80
C SER A 99 1.02 -21.60 -15.30
N GLU A 100 1.85 -21.09 -16.21
CA GLU A 100 2.90 -20.11 -15.90
C GLU A 100 2.33 -18.86 -15.19
N ASP A 101 1.11 -18.46 -15.57
CA ASP A 101 0.38 -17.37 -14.93
C ASP A 101 0.01 -17.69 -13.45
N ASP A 102 -0.24 -18.95 -13.11
CA ASP A 102 -0.51 -19.39 -11.73
C ASP A 102 0.78 -19.46 -10.90
N PHE A 103 1.89 -19.81 -11.54
CA PHE A 103 3.20 -19.84 -10.90
C PHE A 103 3.66 -18.43 -10.48
N TYR A 104 3.64 -17.46 -11.40
CA TYR A 104 4.07 -16.09 -11.09
C TYR A 104 3.11 -15.36 -10.15
N SER A 105 1.82 -15.66 -10.22
CA SER A 105 0.81 -15.03 -9.34
C SER A 105 0.64 -15.74 -8.00
N GLY A 106 1.22 -16.93 -7.80
CA GLY A 106 1.06 -17.75 -6.60
C GLY A 106 1.26 -17.01 -5.26
N PRO A 107 2.37 -16.27 -5.07
CA PRO A 107 2.59 -15.49 -3.84
C PRO A 107 1.49 -14.44 -3.60
N LEU A 108 1.07 -13.73 -4.66
CA LEU A 108 -0.03 -12.77 -4.59
C LEU A 108 -1.37 -13.43 -4.33
N ARG A 109 -1.68 -14.56 -4.97
CA ARG A 109 -2.89 -15.36 -4.73
C ARG A 109 -2.96 -15.83 -3.28
N GLY A 110 -1.84 -16.22 -2.68
CA GLY A 110 -1.77 -16.55 -1.26
C GLY A 110 -2.14 -15.38 -0.35
N VAL A 111 -1.62 -14.18 -0.63
CA VAL A 111 -1.97 -12.94 0.08
C VAL A 111 -3.44 -12.57 -0.15
N PHE A 112 -3.95 -12.69 -1.37
CA PHE A 112 -5.34 -12.39 -1.71
C PHE A 112 -6.31 -13.31 -0.96
N ASN A 113 -6.01 -14.60 -0.91
CA ASN A 113 -6.77 -15.58 -0.13
C ASN A 113 -6.75 -15.25 1.37
N ALA A 114 -5.60 -14.81 1.91
CA ALA A 114 -5.50 -14.40 3.31
C ALA A 114 -6.35 -13.15 3.64
N ILE A 115 -6.43 -12.20 2.71
CA ILE A 115 -7.27 -10.99 2.82
C ILE A 115 -8.75 -11.34 2.65
N GLN A 116 -9.07 -12.27 1.74
CA GLN A 116 -10.43 -12.72 1.47
C GLN A 116 -11.04 -13.44 2.67
N ARG A 117 -10.26 -14.30 3.35
CA ARG A 117 -10.67 -14.94 4.62
C ARG A 117 -11.01 -13.94 5.73
N GLN A 118 -10.53 -12.71 5.61
CA GLN A 118 -10.75 -11.64 6.57
C GLN A 118 -11.87 -10.67 6.15
N ASP A 119 -12.52 -10.91 5.01
CA ASP A 119 -13.60 -10.11 4.44
C ASP A 119 -13.24 -8.64 4.13
N ILE A 120 -11.94 -8.38 3.93
CA ILE A 120 -11.42 -7.01 3.75
C ILE A 120 -11.70 -6.49 2.34
N TRP A 121 -11.72 -7.38 1.32
CA TRP A 121 -11.87 -7.00 -0.10
C TRP A 121 -13.13 -6.19 -0.44
N LYS A 122 -14.19 -6.34 0.36
CA LYS A 122 -15.44 -5.58 0.23
C LYS A 122 -15.28 -4.08 0.54
N HIS A 123 -14.21 -3.70 1.23
CA HIS A 123 -13.94 -2.33 1.66
C HIS A 123 -12.79 -1.67 0.88
N VAL A 124 -12.03 -2.44 0.10
CA VAL A 124 -10.86 -1.97 -0.66
C VAL A 124 -11.28 -1.23 -1.93
N GLN A 125 -10.97 0.06 -2.02
CA GLN A 125 -11.27 0.88 -3.19
C GLN A 125 -10.03 1.19 -4.03
N THR A 126 -8.89 1.37 -3.38
CA THR A 126 -7.60 1.61 -4.04
C THR A 126 -6.68 0.45 -3.74
N LEU A 127 -6.18 -0.20 -4.79
CA LEU A 127 -5.25 -1.31 -4.72
C LEU A 127 -3.96 -0.91 -5.43
N ILE A 128 -2.83 -1.01 -4.73
CA ILE A 128 -1.49 -0.75 -5.29
C ILE A 128 -0.72 -2.07 -5.33
N LEU A 129 -0.29 -2.44 -6.54
CA LEU A 129 0.49 -3.64 -6.84
C LEU A 129 1.82 -3.29 -7.55
N ASP A 130 2.31 -2.07 -7.37
CA ASP A 130 3.44 -1.53 -8.10
C ASP A 130 4.74 -2.35 -7.86
N GLY A 131 5.48 -2.71 -8.91
CA GLY A 131 6.71 -3.51 -8.79
C GLY A 131 6.53 -4.99 -8.43
N LEU A 132 5.29 -5.49 -8.28
CA LEU A 132 5.01 -6.89 -7.97
C LEU A 132 4.86 -7.72 -9.25
N SER A 133 4.93 -9.05 -9.11
CA SER A 133 4.69 -9.99 -10.22
C SER A 133 3.19 -10.22 -10.41
N VAL A 134 2.55 -9.39 -11.23
CA VAL A 134 1.09 -9.46 -11.50
C VAL A 134 0.87 -9.96 -12.92
N THR A 135 0.14 -11.08 -13.04
CA THR A 135 -0.22 -11.67 -14.33
C THR A 135 -1.52 -11.07 -14.87
N SER A 136 -1.73 -11.19 -16.18
CA SER A 136 -2.95 -10.68 -16.82
C SER A 136 -4.23 -11.32 -16.30
N ASP A 137 -4.14 -12.58 -15.86
CA ASP A 137 -5.27 -13.36 -15.38
C ASP A 137 -5.72 -12.86 -14.00
N LEU A 138 -4.76 -12.46 -13.14
CA LEU A 138 -5.07 -11.80 -11.87
C LEU A 138 -5.75 -10.44 -12.11
N CYS A 139 -5.27 -9.66 -13.09
CA CYS A 139 -5.92 -8.41 -13.47
C CYS A 139 -7.35 -8.66 -14.00
N HIS A 140 -7.54 -9.69 -14.82
CA HIS A 140 -8.85 -10.07 -15.33
C HIS A 140 -9.81 -10.40 -14.19
N GLU A 141 -9.36 -11.19 -13.21
CA GLU A 141 -10.12 -11.53 -12.00
C GLU A 141 -10.51 -10.27 -11.21
N LEU A 142 -9.54 -9.41 -10.91
CA LEU A 142 -9.76 -8.16 -10.17
C LEU A 142 -10.77 -7.20 -10.84
N ILE A 143 -10.80 -7.18 -12.17
CA ILE A 143 -11.67 -6.28 -12.94
C ILE A 143 -13.09 -6.85 -13.08
N ASN A 144 -13.21 -8.17 -13.24
CA ASN A 144 -14.47 -8.81 -13.61
C ASN A 144 -15.22 -9.47 -12.46
N ASP A 145 -14.53 -9.96 -11.44
CA ASP A 145 -15.15 -10.56 -10.26
C ASP A 145 -15.79 -9.50 -9.36
N THR A 146 -17.02 -9.79 -8.92
CA THR A 146 -17.82 -8.92 -8.05
C THR A 146 -17.39 -8.97 -6.58
N SER A 147 -16.62 -9.99 -6.20
CA SER A 147 -16.03 -10.15 -4.88
C SER A 147 -15.06 -9.01 -4.53
N TYR A 148 -14.40 -8.44 -5.53
CA TYR A 148 -13.52 -7.31 -5.37
C TYR A 148 -14.29 -5.98 -5.53
N SER A 149 -13.98 -5.02 -4.66
CA SER A 149 -14.58 -3.67 -4.69
C SER A 149 -13.66 -2.57 -5.23
N VAL A 150 -12.60 -2.98 -5.92
CA VAL A 150 -11.52 -2.11 -6.41
C VAL A 150 -12.05 -1.13 -7.46
N ARG A 151 -11.80 0.16 -7.20
CA ARG A 151 -12.15 1.28 -8.09
C ARG A 151 -10.91 1.91 -8.73
N ILE A 152 -9.79 1.85 -8.04
CA ILE A 152 -8.51 2.37 -8.49
C ILE A 152 -7.50 1.24 -8.37
N LEU A 153 -6.88 0.87 -9.49
CA LEU A 153 -5.84 -0.15 -9.53
C LEU A 153 -4.55 0.50 -10.03
N SER A 154 -3.47 0.35 -9.27
CA SER A 154 -2.12 0.73 -9.68
C SER A 154 -1.29 -0.52 -9.92
N ILE A 155 -0.73 -0.63 -11.13
CA ILE A 155 0.11 -1.71 -11.63
C ILE A 155 1.36 -1.13 -12.31
N ARG A 156 1.96 -0.10 -11.71
CA ARG A 156 3.17 0.55 -12.24
C ARG A 156 4.38 -0.38 -12.07
N ASP A 157 5.22 -0.45 -13.10
CA ASP A 157 6.46 -1.25 -13.11
C ASP A 157 6.29 -2.73 -12.71
N VAL A 158 5.16 -3.34 -13.06
CA VAL A 158 4.83 -4.73 -12.70
C VAL A 158 5.66 -5.73 -13.52
N LYS A 159 6.11 -6.81 -12.85
CA LYS A 159 6.80 -7.94 -13.47
C LYS A 159 5.78 -8.93 -14.09
N ASN A 160 6.10 -9.51 -15.26
CA ASN A 160 5.33 -10.58 -15.92
C ASN A 160 3.89 -10.23 -16.40
N LEU A 161 3.61 -8.95 -16.68
CA LEU A 161 2.30 -8.53 -17.19
C LEU A 161 2.20 -8.64 -18.72
N ASN A 162 1.30 -9.48 -19.22
CA ASN A 162 0.95 -9.52 -20.64
C ASN A 162 -0.04 -8.41 -21.00
N GLN A 163 0.45 -7.35 -21.64
CA GLN A 163 -0.35 -6.18 -22.04
C GLN A 163 -1.46 -6.51 -23.05
N ALA A 164 -1.23 -7.47 -23.96
CA ALA A 164 -2.23 -7.85 -24.96
C ALA A 164 -3.43 -8.54 -24.31
N LYS A 165 -3.18 -9.46 -23.36
CA LYS A 165 -4.23 -10.10 -22.54
C LYS A 165 -4.95 -9.08 -21.66
N LEU A 166 -4.23 -8.14 -21.03
CA LEU A 166 -4.83 -7.07 -20.23
C LEU A 166 -5.78 -6.19 -21.05
N ARG A 167 -5.36 -5.80 -22.26
CA ARG A 167 -6.22 -5.05 -23.18
C ARG A 167 -7.50 -5.83 -23.51
N GLY A 168 -7.39 -7.13 -23.76
CA GLY A 168 -8.55 -8.00 -23.96
C GLY A 168 -9.48 -8.04 -22.74
N ALA A 169 -8.91 -8.13 -21.53
CA ALA A 169 -9.68 -8.10 -20.28
C ALA A 169 -10.43 -6.77 -20.08
N LEU A 170 -9.80 -5.64 -20.42
CA LEU A 170 -10.43 -4.31 -20.36
C LEU A 170 -11.52 -4.14 -21.42
N GLN A 171 -11.29 -4.61 -22.65
CA GLN A 171 -12.30 -4.59 -23.71
C GLN A 171 -13.52 -5.44 -23.33
N TYR A 172 -13.28 -6.64 -22.80
CA TYR A 172 -14.33 -7.50 -22.26
C TYR A 172 -15.09 -6.80 -21.13
N ALA A 173 -14.35 -6.11 -20.25
CA ALA A 173 -14.94 -5.41 -19.13
C ALA A 173 -15.85 -4.25 -19.57
N CYS A 174 -15.49 -3.52 -20.63
CA CYS A 174 -16.22 -2.36 -21.15
C CYS A 174 -17.26 -2.69 -22.23
N ARG A 175 -17.73 -3.94 -22.33
CA ARG A 175 -18.72 -4.34 -23.35
C ARG A 175 -20.09 -3.65 -23.16
N PRO A 176 -20.82 -3.34 -24.24
CA PRO A 176 -22.09 -2.61 -24.17
C PRO A 176 -23.24 -3.40 -23.53
N THR A 177 -23.16 -4.73 -23.48
CA THR A 177 -24.20 -5.62 -22.89
C THR A 177 -24.10 -5.76 -21.37
N ARG A 178 -23.24 -4.99 -20.71
CA ARG A 178 -22.92 -5.15 -19.29
C ARG A 178 -23.91 -4.37 -18.40
N PRO A 179 -24.29 -4.87 -17.21
CA PRO A 179 -25.15 -4.14 -16.29
C PRO A 179 -24.53 -2.83 -15.80
N GLU A 180 -25.40 -1.85 -15.55
CA GLU A 180 -25.06 -0.53 -15.05
C GLU A 180 -24.22 -0.62 -13.76
N ASN A 181 -23.20 0.24 -13.61
CA ASN A 181 -22.20 0.21 -12.54
C ASN A 181 -21.16 -0.93 -12.57
N SER A 182 -20.98 -1.61 -13.71
CA SER A 182 -19.87 -2.54 -13.90
C SER A 182 -19.10 -2.27 -15.20
N PRO A 183 -17.76 -2.29 -15.21
CA PRO A 183 -16.84 -2.66 -14.11
C PRO A 183 -16.81 -1.62 -12.98
N ARG A 184 -16.47 -2.07 -11.76
CA ARG A 184 -16.32 -1.17 -10.59
C ARG A 184 -15.07 -0.31 -10.68
N LEU A 185 -14.10 -0.77 -11.48
CA LEU A 185 -12.86 -0.08 -11.79
C LEU A 185 -13.16 1.23 -12.55
N LYS A 186 -12.68 2.34 -12.00
CA LYS A 186 -12.80 3.70 -12.56
C LYS A 186 -11.47 4.25 -13.05
N ALA A 187 -10.36 3.80 -12.47
CA ALA A 187 -9.03 4.27 -12.82
C ALA A 187 -8.02 3.12 -12.79
N LEU A 188 -7.12 3.12 -13.77
CA LEU A 188 -6.01 2.17 -13.90
C LEU A 188 -4.71 2.95 -14.15
N TYR A 189 -3.74 2.78 -13.26
CA TYR A 189 -2.39 3.34 -13.44
C TYR A 189 -1.46 2.23 -13.92
N VAL A 190 -0.99 2.34 -15.16
CA VAL A 190 -0.12 1.33 -15.81
C VAL A 190 1.29 1.87 -16.04
N PHE A 191 1.41 3.17 -16.30
CA PHE A 191 2.66 3.80 -16.72
C PHE A 191 3.34 4.51 -15.55
N GLY A 192 4.68 4.46 -15.55
CA GLY A 192 5.53 5.09 -14.56
C GLY A 192 6.42 4.08 -13.85
N SER A 193 7.62 4.52 -13.48
CA SER A 193 8.47 3.78 -12.54
C SER A 193 7.76 3.70 -11.19
N LYS A 194 8.00 2.62 -10.43
CA LYS A 194 7.59 2.56 -9.04
C LYS A 194 8.11 3.81 -8.32
N GLU A 195 7.23 4.55 -7.66
CA GLU A 195 7.66 5.64 -6.78
C GLU A 195 8.61 5.02 -5.76
N ALA A 196 9.87 5.49 -5.78
CA ALA A 196 10.81 5.18 -4.73
C ALA A 196 10.25 5.86 -3.48
N HIS A 197 9.47 5.12 -2.69
CA HIS A 197 9.33 5.47 -1.28
C HIS A 197 10.75 5.61 -0.75
N PRO A 198 11.06 6.68 0.03
CA PRO A 198 12.35 6.82 0.67
C PRO A 198 12.48 5.72 1.74
N GLU A 199 12.69 4.49 1.29
CA GLU A 199 13.24 3.44 2.11
C GLU A 199 14.68 3.82 2.36
N THR A 200 14.95 4.07 3.64
CA THR A 200 16.27 4.12 4.26
C THR A 200 17.22 3.20 3.50
N GLU A 201 18.24 3.80 2.88
CA GLU A 201 19.34 3.05 2.27
C GLU A 201 19.79 1.94 3.23
N PRO A 202 20.01 0.70 2.77
CA PRO A 202 20.57 -0.33 3.62
C PRO A 202 21.90 0.17 4.15
N GLU A 203 21.99 0.43 5.46
CA GLU A 203 23.26 0.78 6.11
C GLU A 203 24.29 -0.29 5.75
N PRO A 204 25.40 0.06 5.08
CA PRO A 204 26.50 -0.87 4.92
C PRO A 204 27.03 -1.19 6.32
N ALA A 205 27.09 -2.48 6.62
CA ALA A 205 27.60 -3.01 7.86
C ALA A 205 28.93 -2.36 8.26
N LEU A 206 28.94 -1.75 9.45
CA LEU A 206 30.08 -1.49 10.34
C LEU A 206 31.45 -1.33 9.65
N GLN A 207 31.79 -0.10 9.27
CA GLN A 207 33.18 0.36 9.26
C GLN A 207 33.29 1.86 9.58
N ASP A 208 34.06 2.13 10.62
CA ASP A 208 34.62 3.40 11.11
C ASP A 208 33.73 4.54 11.58
N ARG A 209 33.80 4.73 12.91
CA ARG A 209 33.11 5.71 13.75
C ARG A 209 33.68 7.13 13.68
N GLU A 210 34.53 7.45 12.70
CA GLU A 210 35.23 8.75 12.61
C GLU A 210 34.66 9.71 11.54
N SER A 211 33.70 9.30 10.73
CA SER A 211 33.30 10.07 9.52
C SER A 211 32.06 10.95 9.63
N ARG A 212 31.47 11.18 10.83
CA ARG A 212 30.21 11.95 10.95
C ARG A 212 30.33 13.43 10.55
N ALA A 213 31.53 14.02 10.61
CA ALA A 213 31.77 15.38 10.10
C ALA A 213 31.94 15.43 8.57
N SER A 214 32.45 14.35 7.95
CA SER A 214 32.67 14.24 6.49
C SER A 214 31.37 14.07 5.71
N ILE A 215 30.37 13.39 6.29
CA ILE A 215 29.08 13.14 5.65
C ILE A 215 28.28 14.43 5.41
N SER A 216 28.36 15.41 6.34
CA SER A 216 27.68 16.70 6.19
C SER A 216 28.25 17.53 5.04
N SER A 217 29.58 17.55 4.87
CA SER A 217 30.23 18.22 3.75
C SER A 217 29.95 17.53 2.41
N GLY A 218 29.91 16.19 2.39
CA GLY A 218 29.57 15.42 1.20
C GLY A 218 28.13 15.62 0.74
N TRP A 219 27.19 15.71 1.68
CA TRP A 219 25.78 16.00 1.39
C TRP A 219 25.57 17.40 0.83
N ASN A 220 26.22 18.42 1.43
CA ASN A 220 26.14 19.78 0.91
C ASN A 220 26.75 19.91 -0.50
N HIS A 221 27.82 19.18 -0.80
CA HIS A 221 28.40 19.20 -2.14
C HIS A 221 27.49 18.50 -3.16
N LYS A 222 26.94 17.33 -2.82
CA LYS A 222 26.01 16.59 -3.68
C LYS A 222 24.71 17.36 -3.92
N SER A 223 24.16 18.01 -2.90
CA SER A 223 22.94 18.82 -3.04
C SER A 223 23.17 20.07 -3.88
N HIS A 224 24.32 20.74 -3.72
CA HIS A 224 24.70 21.83 -4.61
C HIS A 224 24.85 21.35 -6.05
N GLN A 225 25.49 20.20 -6.28
CA GLN A 225 25.69 19.66 -7.62
C GLN A 225 24.37 19.21 -8.27
N ALA A 226 23.45 18.65 -7.49
CA ALA A 226 22.10 18.27 -7.94
C ALA A 226 21.24 19.51 -8.26
N LEU A 227 21.33 20.57 -7.46
CA LEU A 227 20.66 21.84 -7.73
C LEU A 227 21.24 22.55 -8.95
N THR A 228 22.57 22.59 -9.09
CA THR A 228 23.23 23.18 -10.27
C THR A 228 22.86 22.42 -11.55
N SER A 229 22.86 21.08 -11.53
CA SER A 229 22.42 20.29 -12.69
C SER A 229 20.93 20.40 -13.00
N SER A 230 20.08 20.65 -11.99
CA SER A 230 18.67 20.98 -12.20
C SER A 230 18.46 22.39 -12.75
N LEU A 231 19.31 23.35 -12.41
CA LEU A 231 19.28 24.74 -12.93
C LEU A 231 19.82 24.84 -14.36
N GLU A 232 20.79 24.01 -14.72
CA GLU A 232 21.33 23.92 -16.09
C GLU A 232 20.41 23.17 -17.06
N ARG A 233 19.51 22.32 -16.56
CA ARG A 233 18.42 21.74 -17.37
C ARG A 233 17.33 22.77 -17.61
N GLN A 234 17.57 23.62 -18.59
CA GLN A 234 16.54 24.47 -19.19
C GLN A 234 15.53 23.58 -19.95
N GLY A 235 14.48 23.14 -19.25
CA GLY A 235 13.29 22.50 -19.82
C GLY A 235 13.35 20.98 -19.89
N ASP A 236 12.45 20.31 -19.17
CA ASP A 236 12.24 18.86 -19.31
C ASP A 236 11.84 18.52 -20.75
N SER A 237 12.50 17.52 -21.32
CA SER A 237 12.40 17.10 -22.72
C SER A 237 11.14 16.29 -23.05
N TRP A 238 10.05 16.40 -22.27
CA TRP A 238 8.84 15.61 -22.50
C TRP A 238 7.81 16.29 -23.42
N TRP A 239 8.12 17.47 -23.96
CA TRP A 239 7.23 18.21 -24.90
C TRP A 239 7.93 18.86 -26.12
N CYS A 240 9.16 18.46 -26.47
CA CYS A 240 9.74 18.89 -27.75
C CYS A 240 9.25 17.95 -28.87
N LYS A 241 8.48 18.54 -29.81
CA LYS A 241 7.91 17.90 -31.00
C LYS A 241 8.91 17.16 -31.87
#